data_AF-A0A1Z4ETS3-F1
#
_entry.id   AF-A0A1Z4ETS3-F1
#
_cell.length_a   1.000
_cell.length_b   1.000
_cell.length_c   1.000
_cell.angle_alpha   90.00
_cell.angle_beta   90.00
_cell.angle_gamma   90.00
#
_symmetry.space_group_name_H-M   'P 1'
#
loop_
_entity.id
_entity.type
_entity.pdbx_description
1 polymer ?
#
loop_
_entity_poly.entity_id
_entity_poly.type
_entity_poly.pdbx_seq_one_letter_code
_entity_poly.pdbx_strand_id
1 'polypeptide(L)'
;MRRIRVIGIGAGHPEYLTVQAIAALNEVDVFFVADKGDTKGDLVELRRHICERYITEPDYRFVELPDPVRGRGEYRDAVKQWHAERAALWGKAIASELPEGGVGAFLAWGDPSLYDSTLRILDAILVGDPHAFDYDVLPGITAISALTARHRIVLNGIGEPVLITTGRRLLDEWPRAGTVVVMLDGDCAFRQLDPATQIWWGAYLGTEHELLVSGSVGEVGPRIAEIRASARAEHGWIMDTYLLRSVGE
;
A
#
# COMPACT_ATOMS: atom_id res chain seq x y z
N MET A 1 13.49 21.63 -15.05
CA MET A 1 12.36 20.69 -15.08
C MET A 1 12.04 20.32 -13.64
N ARG A 2 10.76 20.32 -13.26
CA ARG A 2 10.30 19.77 -11.97
C ARG A 2 10.64 18.28 -11.87
N ARG A 3 10.94 17.78 -10.67
CA ARG A 3 11.14 16.34 -10.40
C ARG A 3 10.15 15.84 -9.37
N ILE A 4 9.54 14.68 -9.61
CA ILE A 4 8.67 14.00 -8.65
C ILE A 4 9.32 12.69 -8.20
N ARG A 5 9.39 12.46 -6.89
CA ARG A 5 9.84 11.18 -6.32
C ARG A 5 8.66 10.39 -5.80
N VAL A 6 8.51 9.14 -6.22
CA VAL A 6 7.54 8.22 -5.63
C VAL A 6 8.30 7.28 -4.70
N ILE A 7 8.20 7.56 -3.40
CA ILE A 7 9.07 6.95 -2.38
C ILE A 7 8.30 5.87 -1.64
N GLY A 8 8.72 4.61 -1.79
CA GLY A 8 8.26 3.50 -0.95
C GLY A 8 8.71 3.68 0.50
N ILE A 9 7.77 3.80 1.42
CA ILE A 9 8.05 4.04 2.86
C ILE A 9 7.93 2.78 3.72
N GLY A 10 7.77 1.61 3.10
CA GLY A 10 7.68 0.33 3.79
C GLY A 10 6.31 0.05 4.40
N ALA A 11 6.19 -1.09 5.08
CA ALA A 11 4.92 -1.65 5.54
C ALA A 11 4.42 -1.15 6.92
N GLY A 12 5.01 -0.11 7.52
CA GLY A 12 4.53 0.49 8.76
C GLY A 12 5.63 0.81 9.79
N HIS A 13 6.70 0.02 9.85
CA HIS A 13 7.83 0.33 10.73
C HIS A 13 8.66 1.47 10.15
N PRO A 14 9.01 2.52 10.91
CA PRO A 14 9.90 3.59 10.43
C PRO A 14 11.31 3.13 10.01
N GLU A 15 11.69 1.89 10.29
CA GLU A 15 13.01 1.33 9.95
C GLU A 15 12.94 0.43 8.71
N TYR A 16 11.76 0.32 8.10
CA TYR A 16 11.60 -0.32 6.79
C TYR A 16 11.93 0.63 5.63
N LEU A 17 12.36 1.86 5.92
CA LEU A 17 12.90 2.75 4.90
C LEU A 17 14.25 2.25 4.41
N THR A 18 14.46 2.37 3.10
CA THR A 18 15.77 2.14 2.50
C THR A 18 16.65 3.37 2.70
N VAL A 19 17.98 3.18 2.67
CA VAL A 19 18.93 4.31 2.67
C VAL A 19 18.67 5.25 1.47
N GLN A 20 18.24 4.71 0.32
CA GLN A 20 17.86 5.49 -0.85
C GLN A 20 16.62 6.37 -0.58
N ALA A 21 15.60 5.83 0.10
CA ALA A 21 14.41 6.59 0.49
C ALA A 21 14.76 7.72 1.45
N ILE A 22 15.60 7.46 2.47
CA ILE A 22 16.05 8.47 3.43
C ILE A 22 16.81 9.60 2.73
N ALA A 23 17.76 9.27 1.84
CA ALA A 23 18.47 10.27 1.05
C ALA A 23 17.49 11.12 0.23
N ALA A 24 16.50 10.48 -0.40
CA ALA A 24 15.51 11.20 -1.19
C ALA A 24 14.59 12.11 -0.37
N LEU A 25 14.17 11.70 0.83
CA LEU A 25 13.36 12.54 1.71
C LEU A 25 14.04 13.89 2.01
N ASN A 26 15.37 13.89 2.14
CA ASN A 26 16.17 15.09 2.42
C ASN A 26 16.36 16.02 1.22
N GLU A 27 15.89 15.63 0.02
CA GLU A 27 15.96 16.45 -1.18
C GLU A 27 14.59 17.03 -1.58
N VAL A 28 13.53 16.75 -0.82
CA VAL A 28 12.14 17.11 -1.18
C VAL A 28 11.74 18.46 -0.61
N ASP A 29 11.25 19.34 -1.49
CA ASP A 29 10.66 20.62 -1.12
C ASP A 29 9.18 20.49 -0.73
N VAL A 30 8.44 19.64 -1.45
CA VAL A 30 6.97 19.51 -1.32
C VAL A 30 6.55 18.05 -1.27
N PHE A 31 5.90 17.64 -0.18
CA PHE A 31 5.25 16.35 -0.07
C PHE A 31 3.76 16.46 -0.45
N PHE A 32 3.37 15.74 -1.49
CA PHE A 32 1.99 15.64 -1.93
C PHE A 32 1.30 14.46 -1.24
N VAL A 33 0.22 14.75 -0.51
CA VAL A 33 -0.52 13.74 0.27
C VAL A 33 -1.97 13.74 -0.19
N ALA A 34 -2.45 12.60 -0.67
CA ALA A 34 -3.86 12.45 -1.02
C ALA A 34 -4.72 12.45 0.26
N ASP A 35 -5.59 13.44 0.41
CA ASP A 35 -6.57 13.50 1.48
C ASP A 35 -7.68 12.49 1.21
N LYS A 36 -7.79 11.46 2.05
CA LYS A 36 -8.80 10.39 1.93
C LYS A 36 -10.00 10.59 2.88
N GLY A 37 -10.18 11.79 3.45
CA GLY A 37 -11.30 12.14 4.33
C GLY A 37 -11.21 11.58 5.77
N ASP A 38 -12.34 11.61 6.48
CA ASP A 38 -12.54 11.45 7.95
C ASP A 38 -11.99 10.17 8.62
N THR A 39 -11.40 9.23 7.89
CA THR A 39 -10.83 8.00 8.46
C THR A 39 -9.42 7.81 7.94
N LYS A 40 -8.42 8.51 8.52
CA LYS A 40 -6.98 8.24 8.31
C LYS A 40 -5.98 9.11 9.10
N GLY A 41 -6.29 9.54 10.31
CA GLY A 41 -5.32 10.26 11.17
C GLY A 41 -3.98 9.51 11.27
N ASP A 42 -4.01 8.25 11.70
CA ASP A 42 -2.79 7.47 12.00
C ASP A 42 -1.86 7.27 10.79
N LEU A 43 -2.40 7.13 9.58
CA LEU A 43 -1.58 6.93 8.37
C LEU A 43 -1.03 8.24 7.80
N VAL A 44 -1.63 9.37 8.12
CA VAL A 44 -1.04 10.69 7.82
C VAL A 44 0.01 11.01 8.88
N GLU A 45 -0.30 10.77 10.15
CA GLU A 45 0.63 10.96 11.27
C GLU A 45 1.88 10.08 11.12
N LEU A 46 1.76 8.83 10.68
CA LEU A 46 2.93 7.97 10.46
C LEU A 46 3.82 8.49 9.32
N ARG A 47 3.25 9.11 8.28
CA ARG A 47 4.05 9.79 7.24
C ARG A 47 4.78 11.01 7.80
N ARG A 48 4.09 11.82 8.61
CA ARG A 48 4.71 12.96 9.30
C ARG A 48 5.85 12.51 10.19
N HIS A 49 5.63 11.47 10.99
CA HIS A 49 6.63 10.90 11.87
C HIS A 49 7.88 10.40 11.11
N ILE A 50 7.70 9.77 9.94
CA ILE A 50 8.82 9.36 9.07
C ILE A 50 9.62 10.57 8.60
N CYS A 51 8.94 11.62 8.12
CA CYS A 51 9.61 12.85 7.71
C CYS A 51 10.38 13.50 8.88
N GLU A 52 9.73 13.66 10.03
CA GLU A 52 10.35 14.22 11.25
C GLU A 52 11.57 13.43 11.74
N ARG A 53 11.54 12.10 11.60
CA ARG A 53 12.63 11.23 12.05
C ARG A 53 13.86 11.29 11.14
N TYR A 54 13.68 11.48 9.84
CA TYR A 54 14.75 11.26 8.86
C TYR A 54 15.16 12.49 8.04
N ILE A 55 14.35 13.54 8.02
CA ILE A 55 14.71 14.79 7.35
C ILE A 55 15.49 15.66 8.33
N THR A 56 16.70 16.06 7.95
CA THR A 56 17.60 16.82 8.82
C THR A 56 17.28 18.31 8.85
N GLU A 57 16.82 18.87 7.72
CA GLU A 57 16.47 20.28 7.58
C GLU A 57 14.97 20.41 7.26
N PRO A 58 14.13 20.90 8.19
CA PRO A 58 12.67 20.81 8.09
C PRO A 58 12.02 21.89 7.20
N ASP A 59 12.67 22.30 6.11
CA ASP A 59 12.17 23.34 5.19
C ASP A 59 11.14 22.82 4.17
N TYR A 60 10.72 21.56 4.31
CA TYR A 60 9.70 20.94 3.47
C TYR A 60 8.28 21.35 3.89
N ARG A 61 7.32 21.24 2.97
CA ARG A 61 5.90 21.43 3.27
C ARG A 61 5.03 20.31 2.73
N PHE A 62 3.90 20.09 3.38
CA PHE A 62 2.87 19.19 2.88
C PHE A 62 1.81 19.95 2.07
N VAL A 63 1.41 19.37 0.95
CA VAL A 63 0.27 19.81 0.14
C VAL A 63 -0.74 18.68 0.12
N GLU A 64 -1.91 18.94 0.69
CA GLU A 64 -3.03 18.02 0.64
C GLU A 64 -3.70 18.09 -0.73
N LEU A 65 -3.89 16.93 -1.34
CA LEU A 65 -4.52 16.77 -2.63
C LEU A 65 -5.95 16.27 -2.41
N PRO A 66 -6.97 17.02 -2.87
CA PRO A 66 -8.36 16.57 -2.78
C PRO A 66 -8.53 15.22 -3.48
N ASP A 67 -9.22 14.28 -2.84
CA ASP A 67 -9.61 13.01 -3.47
C ASP A 67 -11.06 13.14 -3.98
N PRO A 68 -11.29 13.16 -5.31
CA PRO A 68 -12.64 13.24 -5.85
C PRO A 68 -13.45 12.01 -5.46
N VAL A 69 -14.77 12.16 -5.32
CA VAL A 69 -15.64 11.05 -4.95
C VAL A 69 -15.75 10.08 -6.13
N ARG A 70 -15.31 8.83 -5.91
CA ARG A 70 -15.47 7.78 -6.92
C ARG A 70 -16.95 7.58 -7.27
N GLY A 71 -17.27 7.60 -8.56
CA GLY A 71 -18.61 7.34 -9.09
C GLY A 71 -19.14 5.93 -8.76
N ARG A 72 -20.46 5.74 -8.88
CA ARG A 72 -21.18 4.50 -8.53
C ARG A 72 -21.46 3.55 -9.73
N GLY A 73 -20.86 3.80 -10.88
CA GLY A 73 -21.02 2.98 -12.09
C GLY A 73 -20.21 1.67 -12.07
N GLU A 74 -20.15 0.99 -13.23
CA GLU A 74 -19.30 -0.19 -13.44
C GLU A 74 -17.88 0.03 -12.93
N TYR A 75 -17.37 -0.91 -12.12
CA TYR A 75 -16.19 -0.69 -11.28
C TYR A 75 -14.97 -0.16 -12.07
N ARG A 76 -14.72 -0.73 -13.26
CA ARG A 76 -13.56 -0.34 -14.08
C ARG A 76 -13.69 1.07 -14.64
N ASP A 77 -14.87 1.45 -15.11
CA ASP A 77 -15.08 2.76 -15.73
C ASP A 77 -15.19 3.87 -14.68
N ALA A 78 -15.83 3.58 -13.54
CA ALA A 78 -15.82 4.46 -12.38
C ALA A 78 -14.41 4.73 -11.86
N VAL A 79 -13.53 3.70 -11.83
CA VAL A 79 -12.12 3.87 -11.43
C VAL A 79 -11.33 4.67 -12.46
N LYS A 80 -11.54 4.45 -13.77
CA LYS A 80 -10.87 5.24 -14.82
C LYS A 80 -11.24 6.71 -14.75
N GLN A 81 -12.52 7.03 -14.63
CA GLN A 81 -12.98 8.41 -14.53
C GLN A 81 -12.42 9.09 -13.27
N TRP A 82 -12.49 8.40 -12.14
CA TRP A 82 -11.92 8.88 -10.88
C TRP A 82 -10.39 9.12 -10.99
N HIS A 83 -9.65 8.25 -11.66
CA HIS A 83 -8.22 8.47 -11.90
C HIS A 83 -7.94 9.67 -12.81
N ALA A 84 -8.77 9.91 -13.83
CA ALA A 84 -8.62 11.07 -14.70
C ALA A 84 -8.85 12.39 -13.95
N GLU A 85 -9.87 12.43 -13.08
CA GLU A 85 -10.14 13.58 -12.21
C GLU A 85 -8.99 13.81 -11.21
N ARG A 86 -8.44 12.74 -10.62
CA ARG A 86 -7.24 12.82 -9.77
C ARG A 86 -6.03 13.36 -10.54
N ALA A 87 -5.78 12.88 -11.76
CA ALA A 87 -4.69 13.36 -12.58
C ALA A 87 -4.80 14.86 -12.84
N ALA A 88 -5.98 15.36 -13.19
CA ALA A 88 -6.20 16.79 -13.40
C ALA A 88 -5.92 17.63 -12.14
N LEU A 89 -6.41 17.18 -10.97
CA LEU A 89 -6.19 17.86 -9.69
C LEU A 89 -4.71 17.84 -9.28
N TRP A 90 -4.05 16.69 -9.42
CA TRP A 90 -2.65 16.50 -9.07
C TRP A 90 -1.74 17.29 -9.99
N GLY A 91 -2.00 17.29 -11.30
CA GLY A 91 -1.24 18.09 -12.27
C GLY A 91 -1.33 19.58 -11.97
N LYS A 92 -2.52 20.08 -11.64
CA LYS A 92 -2.71 21.48 -11.22
C LYS A 92 -1.94 21.81 -9.94
N ALA A 93 -2.02 20.95 -8.93
CA ALA A 93 -1.31 21.15 -7.67
C ALA A 93 0.21 21.09 -7.84
N ILE A 94 0.74 20.16 -8.63
CA ILE A 94 2.17 20.10 -8.94
C ILE A 94 2.62 21.39 -9.64
N ALA A 95 1.85 21.87 -10.62
CA ALA A 95 2.18 23.09 -11.34
C ALA A 95 2.14 24.35 -10.46
N SER A 96 1.18 24.45 -9.52
CA SER A 96 1.03 25.61 -8.63
C SER A 96 1.95 25.59 -7.43
N GLU A 97 2.21 24.42 -6.86
CA GLU A 97 2.91 24.28 -5.58
C GLU A 97 4.40 24.00 -5.74
N LEU A 98 4.83 23.43 -6.87
CA LEU A 98 6.23 23.11 -7.11
C LEU A 98 6.84 24.09 -8.11
N PRO A 99 7.84 24.91 -7.72
CA PRO A 99 8.52 25.80 -8.65
C PRO A 99 9.33 25.01 -9.69
N GLU A 100 9.69 25.68 -10.78
CA GLU A 100 10.56 25.10 -11.79
C GLU A 100 11.91 24.70 -11.17
N GLY A 101 12.33 23.45 -11.38
CA GLY A 101 13.54 22.89 -10.76
C GLY A 101 13.36 22.35 -9.34
N GLY A 102 12.18 22.53 -8.72
CA GLY A 102 11.87 21.95 -7.41
C GLY A 102 11.64 20.44 -7.45
N VAL A 103 11.74 19.81 -6.28
CA VAL A 103 11.56 18.39 -6.04
C VAL A 103 10.31 18.15 -5.19
N GLY A 104 9.30 17.51 -5.80
CA GLY A 104 8.11 17.04 -5.10
C GLY A 104 8.21 15.54 -4.77
N ALA A 105 7.42 15.06 -3.80
CA ALA A 105 7.32 13.63 -3.54
C ALA A 105 5.93 13.14 -3.16
N PHE A 106 5.66 11.88 -3.50
CA PHE A 106 4.56 11.08 -3.01
C PHE A 106 5.10 9.96 -2.13
N LEU A 107 4.57 9.83 -0.92
CA LEU A 107 4.93 8.77 0.03
C LEU A 107 3.98 7.57 -0.09
N ALA A 108 4.47 6.50 -0.72
CA ALA A 108 3.72 5.29 -1.02
C ALA A 108 3.96 4.21 0.06
N TRP A 109 2.88 3.68 0.64
CA TRP A 109 2.96 2.56 1.58
C TRP A 109 3.49 1.30 0.90
N GLY A 110 4.40 0.59 1.57
CA GLY A 110 5.05 -0.57 1.00
C GLY A 110 5.96 -0.18 -0.16
N ASP A 111 5.66 -0.73 -1.33
CA ASP A 111 6.35 -0.45 -2.59
C ASP A 111 5.40 0.20 -3.60
N PRO A 112 5.79 1.27 -4.32
CA PRO A 112 4.95 1.94 -5.31
C PRO A 112 4.42 1.02 -6.43
N SER A 113 5.07 -0.12 -6.69
CA SER A 113 4.68 -1.03 -7.76
C SER A 113 3.49 -1.93 -7.42
N LEU A 114 3.15 -2.09 -6.13
CA LEU A 114 2.25 -3.15 -5.68
C LEU A 114 0.92 -2.59 -5.15
N TYR A 115 -0.15 -2.79 -5.94
CA TYR A 115 -1.52 -2.38 -5.60
C TYR A 115 -1.70 -0.90 -5.23
N ASP A 116 -0.82 -0.03 -5.72
CA ASP A 116 -0.91 1.42 -5.56
C ASP A 116 -1.35 2.10 -6.87
N SER A 117 -1.96 3.29 -6.77
CA SER A 117 -2.47 4.05 -7.92
C SER A 117 -1.57 5.19 -8.38
N THR A 118 -0.56 5.58 -7.59
CA THR A 118 0.22 6.82 -7.76
C THR A 118 0.89 6.89 -9.13
N LEU A 119 1.61 5.82 -9.52
CA LEU A 119 2.31 5.78 -10.82
C LEU A 119 1.35 5.99 -11.99
N ARG A 120 0.19 5.29 -11.98
CA ARG A 120 -0.81 5.40 -13.05
C ARG A 120 -1.41 6.82 -13.16
N ILE A 121 -1.49 7.54 -12.05
CA ILE A 121 -2.01 8.92 -12.04
C ILE A 121 -0.94 9.88 -12.57
N LEU A 122 0.33 9.70 -12.17
CA LEU A 122 1.43 10.49 -12.73
C LEU A 122 1.60 10.28 -14.23
N ASP A 123 1.54 9.04 -14.70
CA ASP A 123 1.57 8.71 -16.13
C ASP A 123 0.43 9.40 -16.88
N ALA A 124 -0.78 9.42 -16.32
CA ALA A 124 -1.92 10.09 -16.94
C ALA A 124 -1.72 11.61 -17.07
N ILE A 125 -1.01 12.25 -16.14
CA ILE A 125 -0.63 13.66 -16.26
C ILE A 125 0.35 13.85 -17.41
N LEU A 126 1.39 13.00 -17.50
CA LEU A 126 2.41 13.09 -18.55
C LEU A 126 1.88 12.77 -19.96
N VAL A 127 0.83 11.95 -20.07
CA VAL A 127 0.12 11.77 -21.35
C VAL A 127 -0.53 13.07 -21.81
N GLY A 128 -1.04 13.90 -20.89
CA GLY A 128 -1.64 15.20 -21.18
C GLY A 128 -0.61 16.32 -21.39
N ASP A 129 0.50 16.27 -20.65
CA ASP A 129 1.62 17.22 -20.74
C ASP A 129 2.96 16.50 -20.47
N PRO A 130 3.66 16.03 -21.53
CA PRO A 130 4.93 15.31 -21.41
C PRO A 130 6.08 16.11 -20.80
N HIS A 131 5.93 17.42 -20.64
CA HIS A 131 6.95 18.31 -20.08
C HIS A 131 6.60 18.83 -18.68
N ALA A 132 5.49 18.36 -18.08
CA ALA A 132 5.05 18.81 -16.76
C ALA A 132 6.13 18.57 -15.68
N PHE A 133 6.76 17.39 -15.69
CA PHE A 133 7.82 16.97 -14.77
C PHE A 133 8.50 15.69 -15.29
N ASP A 134 9.60 15.31 -14.65
CA ASP A 134 10.16 13.94 -14.69
C ASP A 134 9.94 13.26 -13.34
N TYR A 135 9.92 11.93 -13.30
CA TYR A 135 9.74 11.21 -12.04
C TYR A 135 10.56 9.92 -11.93
N ASP A 136 10.99 9.63 -10.71
CA ASP A 136 11.65 8.38 -10.34
C ASP A 136 10.90 7.65 -9.21
N VAL A 137 11.07 6.33 -9.20
CA VAL A 137 10.40 5.43 -8.26
C VAL A 137 11.43 4.77 -7.38
N LEU A 138 11.30 4.96 -6.07
CA LEU A 138 12.18 4.36 -5.08
C LEU A 138 11.45 3.19 -4.42
N PRO A 139 12.04 1.98 -4.43
CA PRO A 139 11.40 0.80 -3.89
C PRO A 139 11.28 0.85 -2.37
N GLY A 140 10.34 0.08 -1.83
CA GLY A 140 10.12 -0.05 -0.40
C GLY A 140 9.76 -1.47 0.03
N ILE A 141 9.84 -1.74 1.34
CA ILE A 141 9.52 -3.05 1.90
C ILE A 141 8.00 -3.30 1.81
N THR A 142 7.59 -4.25 0.97
CA THR A 142 6.16 -4.60 0.82
C THR A 142 5.58 -5.24 2.09
N ALA A 143 4.25 -5.19 2.23
CA ALA A 143 3.54 -5.93 3.28
C ALA A 143 3.77 -7.47 3.17
N ILE A 144 4.06 -7.98 1.97
CA ILE A 144 4.37 -9.40 1.74
C ILE A 144 5.71 -9.76 2.37
N SER A 145 6.74 -8.95 2.13
CA SER A 145 8.08 -9.14 2.72
C SER A 145 8.01 -9.00 4.25
N ALA A 146 7.24 -8.04 4.75
CA ALA A 146 7.00 -7.91 6.19
C ALA A 146 6.30 -9.15 6.76
N LEU A 147 5.19 -9.59 6.18
CA LEU A 147 4.42 -10.76 6.64
C LEU A 147 5.32 -12.01 6.74
N THR A 148 6.05 -12.31 5.67
CA THR A 148 6.92 -13.49 5.60
C THR A 148 8.08 -13.43 6.60
N ALA A 149 8.69 -12.25 6.78
CA ALA A 149 9.73 -12.05 7.79
C ALA A 149 9.18 -12.23 9.23
N ARG A 150 8.01 -11.65 9.52
CA ARG A 150 7.38 -11.71 10.85
C ARG A 150 6.93 -13.13 11.21
N HIS A 151 6.43 -13.89 10.24
CA HIS A 151 6.11 -15.32 10.41
C HIS A 151 7.31 -16.26 10.26
N ARG A 152 8.49 -15.74 9.86
CA ARG A 152 9.72 -16.51 9.64
C ARG A 152 9.54 -17.63 8.62
N ILE A 153 8.85 -17.32 7.52
CA ILE A 153 8.59 -18.27 6.42
C ILE A 153 9.17 -17.74 5.12
N VAL A 154 9.61 -18.65 4.25
CA VAL A 154 9.91 -18.32 2.85
C VAL A 154 8.59 -18.12 2.11
N LEU A 155 8.53 -17.17 1.19
CA LEU A 155 7.32 -16.88 0.41
C LEU A 155 6.88 -18.09 -0.43
N ASN A 156 7.78 -18.68 -1.21
CA ASN A 156 7.50 -19.83 -2.08
C ASN A 156 7.91 -21.18 -1.46
N GLY A 157 7.28 -22.27 -1.91
CA GLY A 157 7.86 -23.61 -1.82
C GLY A 157 9.04 -23.79 -2.78
N ILE A 158 9.81 -24.87 -2.65
CA ILE A 158 11.00 -25.11 -3.49
C ILE A 158 10.58 -25.22 -4.95
N GLY A 159 10.99 -24.26 -5.78
CA GLY A 159 10.65 -24.22 -7.22
C GLY A 159 9.17 -23.93 -7.52
N GLU A 160 8.37 -23.61 -6.50
CA GLU A 160 6.93 -23.38 -6.68
C GLU A 160 6.60 -21.93 -7.05
N PRO A 161 5.56 -21.72 -7.88
CA PRO A 161 5.07 -20.38 -8.20
C PRO A 161 4.36 -19.74 -7.00
N VAL A 162 4.28 -18.41 -7.05
CA VAL A 162 3.53 -17.60 -6.09
C VAL A 162 2.51 -16.78 -6.87
N LEU A 163 1.24 -16.87 -6.47
CA LEU A 163 0.18 -16.01 -6.96
C LEU A 163 -0.03 -14.86 -5.96
N ILE A 164 0.03 -13.63 -6.42
CA ILE A 164 -0.40 -12.46 -5.64
C ILE A 164 -1.75 -12.01 -6.20
N THR A 165 -2.79 -11.99 -5.36
CA THR A 165 -4.16 -11.66 -5.77
C THR A 165 -4.91 -10.83 -4.72
N THR A 166 -6.19 -10.57 -4.98
CA THR A 166 -7.09 -9.82 -4.11
C THR A 166 -8.19 -10.69 -3.53
N GLY A 167 -8.75 -10.30 -2.38
CA GLY A 167 -9.86 -11.06 -1.75
C GLY A 167 -11.03 -11.33 -2.71
N ARG A 168 -11.38 -10.34 -3.55
CA ARG A 168 -12.44 -10.47 -4.57
C ARG A 168 -12.16 -11.51 -5.66
N ARG A 169 -10.89 -11.81 -5.93
CA ARG A 169 -10.46 -12.75 -6.99
C ARG A 169 -10.04 -14.11 -6.43
N LEU A 170 -9.90 -14.22 -5.10
CA LEU A 170 -9.31 -15.39 -4.44
C LEU A 170 -9.99 -16.69 -4.84
N LEU A 171 -11.33 -16.75 -4.78
CA LEU A 171 -12.06 -17.99 -5.05
C LEU A 171 -12.02 -18.39 -6.52
N ASP A 172 -12.00 -17.42 -7.43
CA ASP A 172 -11.94 -17.65 -8.87
C ASP A 172 -10.52 -18.06 -9.33
N GLU A 173 -9.48 -17.67 -8.58
CA GLU A 173 -8.08 -17.88 -8.92
C GLU A 173 -7.37 -18.91 -8.03
N TRP A 174 -8.10 -19.57 -7.13
CA TRP A 174 -7.53 -20.50 -6.17
C TRP A 174 -6.79 -21.64 -6.90
N PRO A 175 -5.45 -21.74 -6.77
CA PRO A 175 -4.68 -22.71 -7.52
C PRO A 175 -4.76 -24.09 -6.86
N ARG A 176 -4.56 -25.14 -7.66
CA ARG A 176 -4.49 -26.52 -7.14
C ARG A 176 -3.30 -26.73 -6.19
N ALA A 177 -2.19 -26.04 -6.42
CA ALA A 177 -0.96 -26.13 -5.63
C ALA A 177 -0.19 -24.81 -5.65
N GLY A 178 0.73 -24.65 -4.71
CA GLY A 178 1.59 -23.47 -4.57
C GLY A 178 1.12 -22.50 -3.49
N THR A 179 1.71 -21.29 -3.52
CA THR A 179 1.43 -20.25 -2.53
C THR A 179 0.56 -19.14 -3.12
N VAL A 180 -0.45 -18.69 -2.38
CA VAL A 180 -1.25 -17.50 -2.71
C VAL A 180 -1.06 -16.45 -1.64
N VAL A 181 -0.68 -15.23 -2.02
CA VAL A 181 -0.73 -14.06 -1.15
C VAL A 181 -1.92 -13.22 -1.53
N VAL A 182 -2.74 -12.86 -0.55
CA VAL A 182 -3.93 -12.06 -0.75
C VAL A 182 -3.76 -10.71 -0.09
N MET A 183 -4.08 -9.67 -0.86
CA MET A 183 -4.10 -8.27 -0.44
C MET A 183 -5.47 -7.67 -0.72
N LEU A 184 -5.76 -6.48 -0.17
CA LEU A 184 -7.02 -5.76 -0.45
C LEU A 184 -8.28 -6.60 -0.22
N ASP A 185 -8.28 -7.44 0.81
CA ASP A 185 -9.44 -8.25 1.19
C ASP A 185 -10.19 -7.60 2.35
N GLY A 186 -11.44 -7.21 2.08
CA GLY A 186 -12.32 -6.60 3.07
C GLY A 186 -13.03 -7.61 3.96
N ASP A 187 -13.15 -8.87 3.51
CA ASP A 187 -14.22 -9.79 3.90
C ASP A 187 -13.72 -11.14 4.43
N CYS A 188 -12.40 -11.31 4.57
CA CYS A 188 -11.78 -12.58 4.97
C CYS A 188 -12.17 -13.73 4.03
N ALA A 189 -12.00 -13.52 2.72
CA ALA A 189 -12.38 -14.46 1.67
C ALA A 189 -11.79 -15.88 1.87
N PHE A 190 -10.63 -15.99 2.51
CA PHE A 190 -10.00 -17.26 2.87
C PHE A 190 -10.91 -18.21 3.68
N ARG A 191 -11.92 -17.69 4.41
CA ARG A 191 -12.85 -18.50 5.21
C ARG A 191 -13.74 -19.42 4.37
N GLN A 192 -13.80 -19.19 3.06
CA GLN A 192 -14.56 -20.01 2.11
C GLN A 192 -13.73 -21.13 1.49
N LEU A 193 -12.43 -21.20 1.80
CA LEU A 193 -11.52 -22.25 1.34
C LEU A 193 -11.63 -23.51 2.22
N ASP A 194 -10.93 -24.57 1.80
CA ASP A 194 -10.80 -25.80 2.57
C ASP A 194 -10.28 -25.50 3.99
N PRO A 195 -10.96 -25.97 5.06
CA PRO A 195 -10.52 -25.81 6.44
C PRO A 195 -9.08 -26.26 6.73
N ALA A 196 -8.55 -27.22 5.95
CA ALA A 196 -7.18 -27.69 6.09
C ALA A 196 -6.13 -26.70 5.57
N THR A 197 -6.52 -25.77 4.69
CA THR A 197 -5.63 -24.75 4.09
C THR A 197 -4.83 -24.04 5.17
N GLN A 198 -3.52 -23.95 4.99
CA GLN A 198 -2.65 -23.23 5.92
C GLN A 198 -2.71 -21.74 5.62
N ILE A 199 -2.81 -20.93 6.67
CA ILE A 199 -2.83 -19.47 6.60
C ILE A 199 -1.76 -18.87 7.53
N TRP A 200 -1.09 -17.84 7.03
CA TRP A 200 -0.28 -16.91 7.80
C TRP A 200 -0.84 -15.52 7.57
N TRP A 201 -1.53 -15.00 8.57
CA TRP A 201 -2.21 -13.72 8.54
C TRP A 201 -1.48 -12.70 9.39
N GLY A 202 -1.49 -11.44 8.97
CA GLY A 202 -1.04 -10.35 9.80
C GLY A 202 -1.71 -9.02 9.48
N ALA A 203 -1.88 -8.19 10.51
CA ALA A 203 -2.36 -6.82 10.42
C ALA A 203 -1.37 -5.86 11.08
N TYR A 204 -1.34 -4.62 10.58
CA TYR A 204 -0.46 -3.55 11.08
C TYR A 204 1.02 -3.98 11.16
N LEU A 205 1.48 -4.72 10.15
CA LEU A 205 2.79 -5.34 10.12
C LEU A 205 3.91 -4.32 10.37
N GLY A 206 4.77 -4.60 11.35
CA GLY A 206 5.88 -3.71 11.73
C GLY A 206 5.50 -2.48 12.56
N THR A 207 4.23 -2.27 12.91
CA THR A 207 3.86 -1.21 13.88
C THR A 207 3.78 -1.77 15.30
N GLU A 208 3.56 -0.91 16.29
CA GLU A 208 3.30 -1.33 17.68
C GLU A 208 1.99 -2.11 17.86
N HIS A 209 1.05 -1.97 16.91
CA HIS A 209 -0.23 -2.66 16.91
C HIS A 209 -0.21 -3.97 16.12
N GLU A 210 0.97 -4.52 15.83
CA GLU A 210 1.09 -5.71 14.99
C GLU A 210 0.32 -6.91 15.57
N LEU A 211 -0.47 -7.54 14.70
CA LEU A 211 -1.20 -8.77 15.01
C LEU A 211 -0.75 -9.86 14.04
N LEU A 212 -0.40 -11.03 14.57
CA LEU A 212 0.00 -12.20 13.79
C LEU A 212 -0.81 -13.42 14.23
N VAL A 213 -1.33 -14.16 13.25
CA VAL A 213 -2.01 -15.44 13.49
C VAL A 213 -1.62 -16.40 12.38
N SER A 214 -1.30 -17.65 12.72
CA SER A 214 -1.08 -18.71 11.74
C SER A 214 -1.66 -20.04 12.23
N GLY A 215 -2.00 -20.91 11.28
CA GLY A 215 -2.61 -22.21 11.54
C GLY A 215 -3.42 -22.69 10.32
N SER A 216 -4.29 -23.67 10.53
CA SER A 216 -5.27 -24.05 9.50
C SER A 216 -6.45 -23.08 9.47
N VAL A 217 -7.04 -22.83 8.30
CA VAL A 217 -8.21 -21.96 8.13
C VAL A 217 -9.36 -22.38 9.05
N GLY A 218 -9.59 -23.69 9.22
CA GLY A 218 -10.63 -24.22 10.10
C GLY A 218 -10.41 -23.91 11.57
N GLU A 219 -9.14 -23.95 12.02
CA GLU A 219 -8.77 -23.68 13.41
C GLU A 219 -8.74 -22.19 13.73
N VAL A 220 -8.03 -21.40 12.91
CA VAL A 220 -7.75 -19.99 13.23
C VAL A 220 -8.63 -18.99 12.49
N GLY A 221 -9.39 -19.41 11.48
CA GLY A 221 -10.19 -18.52 10.65
C GLY A 221 -11.26 -17.72 11.41
N PRO A 222 -12.06 -18.32 12.31
CA PRO A 222 -13.00 -17.57 13.15
C PRO A 222 -12.30 -16.54 14.04
N ARG A 223 -11.17 -16.91 14.65
CA ARG A 223 -10.37 -16.04 15.51
C ARG A 223 -9.78 -14.86 14.73
N ILE A 224 -9.27 -15.08 13.52
CA ILE A 224 -8.76 -14.02 12.65
C ILE A 224 -9.88 -13.00 12.35
N ALA A 225 -11.07 -13.48 11.98
CA ALA A 225 -12.19 -12.59 11.67
C ALA A 225 -12.62 -11.74 12.87
N GLU A 226 -12.64 -12.31 14.07
CA GLU A 226 -12.94 -11.59 15.30
C GLU A 226 -11.87 -10.53 15.62
N ILE A 227 -10.59 -10.91 15.64
CA ILE A 227 -9.47 -9.99 15.90
C ILE A 227 -9.49 -8.83 14.90
N ARG A 228 -9.70 -9.13 13.61
CA ARG A 228 -9.77 -8.14 12.55
C ARG A 228 -10.94 -7.17 12.75
N ALA A 229 -12.10 -7.66 13.15
CA ALA A 229 -13.26 -6.82 13.43
C ALA A 229 -13.03 -5.90 14.64
N SER A 230 -12.48 -6.44 15.72
CA SER A 230 -12.16 -5.68 16.94
C SER A 230 -11.14 -4.59 16.67
N ALA A 231 -10.03 -4.93 16.00
CA ALA A 231 -9.00 -3.97 15.64
C ALA A 231 -9.52 -2.85 14.72
N ARG A 232 -10.36 -3.18 13.74
CA ARG A 232 -11.01 -2.16 12.90
C ARG A 232 -11.95 -1.26 13.70
N ALA A 233 -12.66 -1.80 14.70
CA ALA A 233 -13.53 -1.01 15.56
C ALA A 233 -12.74 -0.08 16.48
N GLU A 234 -11.60 -0.54 16.99
CA GLU A 234 -10.71 0.22 17.88
C GLU A 234 -9.99 1.36 17.14
N HIS A 235 -9.38 1.08 15.99
CA HIS A 235 -8.55 2.04 15.27
C HIS A 235 -9.30 2.76 14.14
N GLY A 236 -10.55 2.38 13.84
CA GLY A 236 -11.35 2.92 12.73
C GLY A 236 -10.93 2.43 11.34
N TRP A 237 -9.79 1.74 11.23
CA TRP A 237 -9.27 1.16 9.99
C TRP A 237 -8.48 -0.11 10.27
N ILE A 238 -8.29 -0.95 9.26
CA ILE A 238 -7.41 -2.11 9.32
C ILE A 238 -6.74 -2.32 7.97
N MET A 239 -5.45 -2.66 8.00
CA MET A 239 -4.74 -3.17 6.84
C MET A 239 -4.13 -4.51 7.21
N ASP A 240 -4.64 -5.55 6.57
CA ASP A 240 -4.18 -6.92 6.72
C ASP A 240 -3.78 -7.52 5.37
N THR A 241 -2.92 -8.53 5.44
CA THR A 241 -2.56 -9.39 4.31
C THR A 241 -2.31 -10.79 4.84
N TYR A 242 -2.46 -11.79 3.98
CA TYR A 242 -2.24 -13.15 4.37
C TYR A 242 -1.69 -13.99 3.24
N LEU A 243 -0.92 -15.00 3.62
CA LEU A 243 -0.37 -16.03 2.77
C LEU A 243 -1.15 -17.32 3.01
N LEU A 244 -1.52 -18.00 1.95
CA LEU A 244 -2.22 -19.28 1.96
C LEU A 244 -1.40 -20.35 1.26
N ARG A 245 -1.45 -21.56 1.79
CA ARG A 245 -0.95 -22.77 1.13
C ARG A 245 -1.98 -23.87 1.24
N SER A 246 -2.31 -24.47 0.10
CA SER A 246 -3.02 -25.74 0.08
C SER A 246 -2.19 -26.77 0.83
N VAL A 247 -2.85 -27.66 1.57
CA VAL A 247 -2.18 -28.87 2.06
C VAL A 247 -1.98 -29.74 0.81
N GLY A 248 -0.74 -29.91 0.38
CA GLY A 248 -0.43 -30.87 -0.69
C GLY A 248 -0.83 -32.29 -0.25
N GLU A 249 -1.26 -33.11 -1.20
CA GLU A 249 -1.27 -34.57 -1.04
C GLU A 249 0.15 -35.10 -0.77
#